data_AF-A0A497M0Q1-F1
#
_entry.id   AF-A0A497M0Q1-F1
#
_cell.length_a   1.000
_cell.length_b   1.000
_cell.length_c   1.000
_cell.angle_alpha   90.00
_cell.angle_beta   90.00
_cell.angle_gamma   90.00
#
_symmetry.space_group_name_H-M   'P 1'
#
loop_
_entity.id
_entity.type
_entity.pdbx_description
1 polymer ?
#
loop_
_entity_poly.entity_id
_entity_poly.type
_entity_poly.pdbx_seq_one_letter_code
_entity_poly.pdbx_strand_id
1 'polypeptide(L)'
;MFILDYHEYPFWKDAKQIVSVLLKANSNAIRFPVIVWGNTYYNSSFLPKYPGLGERDLLEEIVTECRKYGIKVIPYNHLGGVIHREVYRLHPEWSVRKPDGSPERWHIHYLCCLNNPSYRSAYQASVREIVKNYDVDAMYFDGPNFYSFCFCKHCKRLFYERYGFELPVKLSWDDRSMQLFFRQRSEEVEKFFLSLNKEIKAV
;
A
#
# COMPACT_ATOMS: atom_id res chain seq x y z
N MET A 1 6.93 6.28 25.04
CA MET A 1 5.93 5.95 24.02
C MET A 1 6.26 4.58 23.46
N PHE A 2 5.43 3.57 23.74
CA PHE A 2 5.59 2.20 23.25
C PHE A 2 4.55 1.91 22.16
N ILE A 3 5.00 1.42 21.01
CA ILE A 3 4.17 1.11 19.85
C ILE A 3 4.17 -0.40 19.65
N LEU A 4 3.01 -1.04 19.72
CA LEU A 4 2.87 -2.44 19.33
C LEU A 4 2.56 -2.52 17.84
N ASP A 5 3.31 -3.37 17.15
CA ASP A 5 3.10 -3.66 15.75
C ASP A 5 2.29 -4.94 15.59
N TYR A 6 1.22 -4.88 14.79
CA TYR A 6 0.39 -6.03 14.51
C TYR A 6 0.51 -6.41 13.03
N HIS A 7 1.45 -7.29 12.72
CA HIS A 7 1.72 -7.69 11.33
C HIS A 7 0.80 -8.81 10.82
N GLU A 8 0.29 -9.66 11.71
CA GLU A 8 -0.59 -10.75 11.32
C GLU A 8 -1.99 -10.24 10.97
N TYR A 9 -2.71 -10.95 10.11
CA TYR A 9 -4.03 -10.56 9.63
C TYR A 9 -5.11 -10.81 10.69
N PRO A 10 -5.50 -9.87 11.59
CA PRO A 10 -6.26 -10.21 12.79
C PRO A 10 -7.76 -10.39 12.54
N PHE A 11 -8.18 -10.78 11.34
CA PHE A 11 -9.61 -10.88 11.00
C PHE A 11 -10.37 -11.87 11.89
N TRP A 12 -9.69 -12.80 12.54
CA TRP A 12 -10.24 -13.75 13.52
C TRP A 12 -10.34 -13.20 14.96
N LYS A 13 -9.76 -12.03 15.27
CA LYS A 13 -9.84 -11.39 16.60
C LYS A 13 -10.81 -10.22 16.58
N ASP A 14 -11.54 -10.04 17.67
CA ASP A 14 -12.28 -8.81 17.92
C ASP A 14 -11.35 -7.69 18.44
N ALA A 15 -11.80 -6.44 18.35
CA ALA A 15 -10.99 -5.30 18.80
C ALA A 15 -10.68 -5.32 20.30
N LYS A 16 -11.57 -5.87 21.15
CA LYS A 16 -11.34 -5.95 22.61
C LYS A 16 -10.20 -6.90 22.94
N GLN A 17 -10.12 -8.03 22.24
CA GLN A 17 -9.01 -8.98 22.37
C GLN A 17 -7.69 -8.33 22.01
N ILE A 18 -7.65 -7.54 20.92
CA ILE A 18 -6.45 -6.81 20.49
C ILE A 18 -6.08 -5.74 21.53
N VAL A 19 -7.03 -4.92 21.96
CA VAL A 19 -6.80 -3.87 22.96
C VAL A 19 -6.41 -4.45 24.33
N SER A 20 -6.93 -5.60 24.73
CA SER A 20 -6.49 -6.30 25.95
C SER A 20 -5.00 -6.65 25.90
N VAL A 21 -4.47 -7.04 24.74
CA VAL A 21 -3.03 -7.27 24.56
C VAL A 21 -2.25 -5.96 24.68
N LEU A 22 -2.73 -4.88 24.06
CA LEU A 22 -2.09 -3.55 24.14
C LEU A 22 -1.99 -3.06 25.59
N LEU A 23 -3.06 -3.21 26.36
CA LEU A 23 -3.11 -2.84 27.78
C LEU A 23 -2.15 -3.68 28.62
N LYS A 24 -2.14 -5.00 28.44
CA LYS A 24 -1.21 -5.91 29.13
C LYS A 24 0.24 -5.60 28.79
N ALA A 25 0.49 -5.15 27.56
CA ALA A 25 1.80 -4.74 27.09
C ALA A 25 2.16 -3.29 27.43
N ASN A 26 1.29 -2.54 28.13
CA ASN A 26 1.48 -1.12 28.46
C ASN A 26 1.78 -0.24 27.22
N SER A 27 1.11 -0.51 26.11
CA SER A 27 1.29 0.19 24.83
C SER A 27 0.56 1.53 24.81
N ASN A 28 1.19 2.54 24.20
CA ASN A 28 0.59 3.86 24.00
C ASN A 28 0.00 4.04 22.60
N ALA A 29 0.42 3.22 21.65
CA ALA A 29 -0.08 3.24 20.28
C ALA A 29 -0.06 1.84 19.67
N ILE A 30 -0.88 1.64 18.64
CA ILE A 30 -0.86 0.47 17.77
C ILE A 30 -0.63 0.89 16.33
N ARG A 31 0.31 0.21 15.66
CA ARG A 31 0.41 0.21 14.21
C ARG A 31 -0.48 -0.93 13.69
N PHE A 32 -1.64 -0.59 13.14
CA PHE A 32 -2.70 -1.56 12.82
C PHE A 32 -2.84 -1.76 11.30
N PRO A 33 -2.90 -2.99 10.77
CA PRO A 33 -3.00 -3.24 9.33
C PRO A 33 -4.35 -2.80 8.77
N VAL A 34 -4.33 -1.85 7.84
CA VAL A 34 -5.55 -1.25 7.25
C VAL A 34 -5.63 -1.51 5.75
N ILE A 35 -4.51 -1.31 5.02
CA ILE A 35 -4.39 -1.72 3.63
C ILE A 35 -3.25 -2.73 3.54
N VAL A 36 -3.54 -3.96 3.15
CA VAL A 36 -2.51 -5.01 3.00
C VAL A 36 -2.67 -5.75 1.68
N TRP A 37 -1.58 -5.74 0.90
CA TRP A 37 -1.51 -6.35 -0.42
C TRP A 37 -2.68 -5.96 -1.34
N GLY A 38 -3.09 -4.69 -1.26
CA GLY A 38 -4.20 -4.13 -2.03
C GLY A 38 -5.60 -4.44 -1.50
N ASN A 39 -5.74 -5.18 -0.39
CA ASN A 39 -7.03 -5.34 0.29
C ASN A 39 -7.18 -4.36 1.45
N THR A 40 -8.41 -3.94 1.74
CA THR A 40 -8.73 -3.12 2.90
C THR A 40 -9.28 -3.95 4.06
N TYR A 41 -9.03 -3.45 5.27
CA TYR A 41 -9.52 -3.99 6.55
C TYR A 41 -10.63 -3.09 7.12
N TYR A 42 -11.21 -2.27 6.26
CA TYR A 42 -12.25 -1.29 6.51
C TYR A 42 -13.13 -1.19 5.26
N ASN A 43 -14.27 -0.52 5.37
CA ASN A 43 -15.15 -0.32 4.22
C ASN A 43 -14.59 0.77 3.29
N SER A 44 -14.12 0.35 2.11
CA SER A 44 -13.61 1.25 1.06
C SER A 44 -14.42 1.12 -0.22
N SER A 45 -14.58 2.23 -0.92
CA SER A 45 -15.22 2.27 -2.24
C SER A 45 -14.24 2.05 -3.39
N PHE A 46 -12.92 2.09 -3.11
CA PHE A 46 -11.88 2.19 -4.13
C PHE A 46 -10.90 1.00 -4.16
N LEU A 47 -10.71 0.33 -3.02
CA LEU A 47 -9.92 -0.89 -2.92
C LEU A 47 -10.81 -2.04 -2.42
N PRO A 48 -10.57 -3.28 -2.87
CA PRO A 48 -11.37 -4.42 -2.44
C PRO A 48 -11.18 -4.71 -0.95
N LYS A 49 -12.28 -4.98 -0.24
CA LYS A 49 -12.22 -5.44 1.15
C LYS A 49 -11.72 -6.88 1.22
N TYR A 50 -10.93 -7.20 2.25
CA TYR A 50 -10.50 -8.58 2.50
C TYR A 50 -11.73 -9.49 2.68
N PRO A 51 -11.89 -10.57 1.88
CA PRO A 51 -13.11 -11.37 1.90
C PRO A 51 -13.46 -11.98 3.26
N GLY A 52 -12.46 -12.30 4.08
CA GLY A 52 -12.66 -12.90 5.40
C GLY A 52 -13.30 -11.96 6.44
N LEU A 53 -13.47 -10.67 6.13
CA LEU A 53 -14.15 -9.73 7.02
C LEU A 53 -15.66 -9.68 6.85
N GLY A 54 -16.23 -10.21 5.76
CA GLY A 54 -17.67 -10.08 5.50
C GLY A 54 -18.12 -8.62 5.55
N GLU A 55 -19.13 -8.28 6.36
CA GLU A 55 -19.63 -6.90 6.53
C GLU A 55 -18.83 -6.07 7.55
N ARG A 56 -17.85 -6.67 8.23
CA ARG A 56 -17.13 -6.04 9.34
C ARG A 56 -16.28 -4.85 8.87
N ASP A 57 -16.30 -3.77 9.66
CA ASP A 57 -15.35 -2.66 9.57
C ASP A 57 -14.35 -2.74 10.73
N LEU A 58 -13.23 -3.42 10.47
CA LEU A 58 -12.28 -3.73 11.53
C LEU A 58 -11.44 -2.52 11.94
N LEU A 59 -11.23 -1.55 11.06
CA LEU A 59 -10.58 -0.29 11.45
C LEU A 59 -11.47 0.50 12.42
N GLU A 60 -12.77 0.64 12.13
CA GLU A 60 -13.70 1.36 13.02
C GLU A 60 -13.74 0.74 14.41
N GLU A 61 -13.81 -0.59 14.49
CA GLU A 61 -13.80 -1.30 15.77
C GLU A 61 -12.52 -1.01 16.57
N ILE A 62 -11.35 -1.00 15.91
CA ILE A 62 -10.06 -0.76 16.56
C ILE A 62 -9.95 0.68 17.05
N VAL A 63 -10.32 1.65 16.22
CA VAL A 63 -10.33 3.07 16.59
C VAL A 63 -11.26 3.29 17.78
N THR A 64 -12.49 2.79 17.71
CA THR A 64 -13.48 2.92 18.77
C THR A 64 -13.01 2.29 20.08
N GLU A 65 -12.40 1.10 20.05
CA GLU A 65 -11.94 0.43 21.27
C GLU A 65 -10.67 1.07 21.85
N CYS A 66 -9.69 1.43 21.01
CA CYS A 66 -8.44 2.07 21.45
C CYS A 66 -8.68 3.42 22.13
N ARG A 67 -9.63 4.22 21.60
CA ARG A 67 -9.96 5.54 22.13
C ARG A 67 -10.41 5.51 23.59
N LYS A 68 -11.08 4.43 24.04
CA LYS A 68 -11.53 4.26 25.44
C LYS A 68 -10.37 4.28 26.45
N TYR A 69 -9.16 3.96 25.98
CA TYR A 69 -7.96 3.86 26.81
C TYR A 69 -6.88 4.88 26.42
N GLY A 70 -7.19 5.82 25.52
CA GLY A 70 -6.22 6.80 25.02
C GLY A 70 -5.06 6.17 24.23
N ILE A 71 -5.27 5.00 23.64
CA ILE A 71 -4.29 4.34 22.78
C ILE A 71 -4.39 4.94 21.37
N LYS A 72 -3.26 5.40 20.84
CA LYS A 72 -3.20 5.98 19.49
C LYS A 72 -3.26 4.91 18.40
N VAL A 73 -3.98 5.17 17.31
CA VAL A 73 -4.09 4.27 16.17
C VAL A 73 -3.34 4.83 14.97
N ILE A 74 -2.39 4.03 14.47
CA ILE A 74 -1.57 4.36 13.30
C ILE A 74 -1.89 3.33 12.20
N PRO A 75 -2.75 3.66 11.21
CA PRO A 75 -2.99 2.81 10.06
C PRO A 75 -1.70 2.44 9.34
N TYR A 76 -1.44 1.14 9.24
CA TYR A 76 -0.43 0.55 8.38
C TYR A 76 -1.03 0.31 7.00
N ASN A 77 -0.43 0.97 6.01
CA ASN A 77 -0.86 0.89 4.63
C ASN A 77 0.30 0.39 3.79
N HIS A 78 0.22 -0.84 3.31
CA HIS A 78 1.17 -1.40 2.37
C HIS A 78 0.98 -0.73 1.00
N LEU A 79 1.93 0.13 0.62
CA LEU A 79 1.83 1.03 -0.52
C LEU A 79 2.32 0.42 -1.83
N GLY A 80 3.29 -0.47 -1.80
CA GLY A 80 3.91 -1.02 -3.00
C GLY A 80 4.18 -2.50 -2.87
N GLY A 81 5.17 -3.00 -3.62
CA GLY A 81 5.63 -4.38 -3.50
C GLY A 81 4.69 -5.44 -4.06
N VAL A 82 3.60 -5.75 -3.36
CA VAL A 82 2.78 -6.96 -3.57
C VAL A 82 1.29 -6.61 -3.59
N ILE A 83 0.54 -7.22 -4.52
CA ILE A 83 -0.93 -7.32 -4.49
C ILE A 83 -1.36 -8.77 -4.35
N HIS A 84 -2.39 -8.99 -3.55
CA HIS A 84 -2.98 -10.31 -3.32
C HIS A 84 -3.55 -10.87 -4.61
N ARG A 85 -3.64 -12.20 -4.74
CA ARG A 85 -4.07 -12.86 -5.98
C ARG A 85 -5.48 -12.47 -6.41
N GLU A 86 -6.38 -12.24 -5.44
CA GLU A 86 -7.75 -11.80 -5.71
C GLU A 86 -7.79 -10.33 -6.16
N VAL A 87 -6.91 -9.49 -5.62
CA VAL A 87 -6.76 -8.11 -6.09
C VAL A 87 -6.26 -8.10 -7.53
N TYR A 88 -5.28 -8.96 -7.85
CA TYR A 88 -4.82 -9.16 -9.23
C TYR A 88 -5.94 -9.68 -10.15
N ARG A 89 -6.82 -10.56 -9.67
CA ARG A 89 -7.96 -11.06 -10.46
C ARG A 89 -8.91 -9.92 -10.86
N LEU A 90 -9.10 -8.94 -9.99
CA LEU A 90 -9.94 -7.76 -10.24
C LEU A 90 -9.20 -6.70 -11.07
N HIS A 91 -7.91 -6.48 -10.78
CA HIS A 91 -7.09 -5.44 -11.36
C HIS A 91 -5.75 -6.00 -11.87
N PRO A 92 -5.75 -6.85 -12.91
CA PRO A 92 -4.53 -7.46 -13.40
C PRO A 92 -3.53 -6.40 -13.90
N GLU A 93 -4.02 -5.26 -14.40
CA GLU A 93 -3.22 -4.14 -14.88
C GLU A 93 -2.37 -3.46 -13.80
N TRP A 94 -2.70 -3.63 -12.52
CA TRP A 94 -1.91 -3.07 -11.42
C TRP A 94 -0.59 -3.81 -11.19
N SER A 95 -0.43 -5.02 -11.73
CA SER A 95 0.79 -5.79 -11.50
C SER A 95 1.95 -5.39 -12.40
N VAL A 96 3.16 -5.63 -11.92
CA VAL A 96 4.40 -5.51 -12.69
C VAL A 96 4.32 -6.42 -13.92
N ARG A 97 4.89 -5.94 -15.03
CA ARG A 97 4.99 -6.69 -16.28
C ARG A 97 6.46 -6.98 -16.56
N LYS A 98 6.77 -8.23 -16.85
CA LYS A 98 8.05 -8.68 -17.39
C LYS A 98 8.24 -8.15 -18.82
N PRO A 99 9.45 -8.24 -19.40
CA PRO A 99 9.69 -7.83 -20.78
C PRO A 99 8.76 -8.47 -21.81
N ASP A 100 8.40 -9.74 -21.60
CA ASP A 100 7.47 -10.50 -22.45
C ASP A 100 5.99 -10.14 -22.25
N GLY A 101 5.69 -9.21 -21.34
CA GLY A 101 4.33 -8.79 -21.00
C GLY A 101 3.60 -9.70 -20.00
N SER A 102 4.21 -10.78 -19.53
CA SER A 102 3.64 -11.62 -18.48
C SER A 102 3.70 -10.91 -17.11
N PRO A 103 2.78 -11.22 -16.17
CA PRO A 103 2.81 -10.63 -14.83
C PRO A 103 3.98 -11.17 -14.01
N GLU A 104 4.58 -10.31 -13.19
CA GLU A 104 5.62 -10.73 -12.24
C GLU A 104 4.98 -11.31 -10.97
N ARG A 105 5.41 -12.52 -10.59
CA ARG A 105 4.83 -13.26 -9.46
C ARG A 105 5.64 -13.05 -8.18
N TRP A 106 4.94 -13.10 -7.06
CA TRP A 106 5.53 -13.18 -5.73
C TRP A 106 4.83 -14.32 -4.98
N HIS A 107 5.44 -15.51 -5.00
CA HIS A 107 4.79 -16.75 -4.58
C HIS A 107 3.42 -16.95 -5.26
N ILE A 108 2.34 -17.06 -4.48
CA ILE A 108 0.97 -17.18 -4.97
C ILE A 108 0.32 -15.83 -5.34
N HIS A 109 1.03 -14.72 -5.14
CA HIS A 109 0.59 -13.34 -5.38
C HIS A 109 1.37 -12.69 -6.53
N TYR A 110 1.23 -11.38 -6.70
CA TYR A 110 1.80 -10.63 -7.81
C TYR A 110 2.46 -9.36 -7.32
N LEU A 111 3.53 -8.93 -8.00
CA LEU A 111 4.17 -7.65 -7.67
C LEU A 111 3.35 -6.47 -8.19
N CYS A 112 3.31 -5.37 -7.44
CA CYS A 112 2.56 -4.16 -7.76
C CYS A 112 3.38 -3.14 -8.56
N CYS A 113 2.78 -2.54 -9.59
CA CYS A 113 3.37 -1.45 -10.36
C CYS A 113 2.90 -0.09 -9.82
N LEU A 114 3.75 0.57 -9.03
CA LEU A 114 3.46 1.90 -8.48
C LEU A 114 3.25 3.00 -9.52
N ASN A 115 3.66 2.81 -10.77
CA ASN A 115 3.44 3.78 -11.86
C ASN A 115 2.08 3.62 -12.56
N ASN A 116 1.27 2.63 -12.16
CA ASN A 116 -0.06 2.48 -12.75
C ASN A 116 -0.98 3.60 -12.21
N PRO A 117 -1.57 4.44 -13.09
CA PRO A 117 -2.41 5.55 -12.65
C PRO A 117 -3.70 5.11 -11.96
N SER A 118 -4.36 4.02 -12.41
CA SER A 118 -5.59 3.55 -11.75
C SER A 118 -5.30 3.00 -10.36
N TYR A 119 -4.15 2.33 -10.17
CA TYR A 119 -3.69 1.93 -8.84
C TYR A 119 -3.46 3.15 -7.93
N ARG A 120 -2.70 4.15 -8.40
CA ARG A 120 -2.42 5.37 -7.62
C ARG A 120 -3.71 6.07 -7.21
N SER A 121 -4.65 6.26 -8.15
CA SER A 121 -5.93 6.91 -7.88
C SER A 121 -6.78 6.14 -6.88
N ALA A 122 -6.90 4.82 -7.02
CA ALA A 122 -7.63 3.98 -6.08
C ALA A 122 -7.01 4.06 -4.67
N TYR A 123 -5.69 3.95 -4.58
CA TYR A 123 -4.98 4.00 -3.31
C TYR A 123 -5.09 5.38 -2.63
N GLN A 124 -4.95 6.48 -3.38
CA GLN A 124 -5.13 7.84 -2.87
C GLN A 124 -6.54 8.07 -2.34
N ALA A 125 -7.56 7.61 -3.07
CA ALA A 125 -8.94 7.73 -2.65
C ALA A 125 -9.23 6.91 -1.39
N SER A 126 -8.69 5.68 -1.31
CA SER A 126 -8.74 4.86 -0.09
C SER A 126 -8.05 5.54 1.11
N VAL A 127 -6.88 6.15 0.90
CA VAL A 127 -6.19 6.93 1.95
C VAL A 127 -7.03 8.13 2.41
N ARG A 128 -7.68 8.83 1.48
CA ARG A 128 -8.61 9.92 1.80
C ARG A 128 -9.81 9.42 2.62
N GLU A 129 -10.38 8.25 2.31
CA GLU A 129 -11.43 7.64 3.12
C GLU A 129 -10.97 7.39 4.56
N ILE A 130 -9.73 6.90 4.76
CA ILE A 130 -9.17 6.65 6.09
C ILE A 130 -9.14 7.94 6.91
N VAL A 131 -8.50 9.00 6.39
CA VAL A 131 -8.33 10.25 7.15
C VAL A 131 -9.63 11.04 7.34
N LYS A 132 -10.64 10.82 6.49
CA LYS A 132 -11.93 11.51 6.57
C LYS A 132 -12.91 10.83 7.51
N ASN A 133 -12.92 9.51 7.53
CA ASN A 133 -13.99 8.74 8.19
C ASN A 133 -13.56 8.14 9.53
N TYR A 134 -12.26 8.06 9.82
CA TYR A 134 -11.74 7.40 11.01
C TYR A 134 -10.85 8.35 11.83
N ASP A 135 -10.98 8.30 13.16
CA ASP A 135 -10.13 9.07 14.08
C ASP A 135 -8.78 8.39 14.29
N VAL A 136 -7.86 8.64 13.36
CA VAL A 136 -6.51 8.06 13.36
C VAL A 136 -5.47 9.12 13.69
N ASP A 137 -4.42 8.72 14.40
CA ASP A 137 -3.44 9.66 14.95
C ASP A 137 -2.29 9.98 14.00
N ALA A 138 -1.94 9.05 13.11
CA ALA A 138 -0.89 9.21 12.11
C ALA A 138 -1.04 8.19 10.98
N MET A 139 -0.56 8.51 9.78
CA MET A 139 -0.53 7.57 8.66
C MET A 139 0.85 6.93 8.51
N TYR A 140 0.88 5.60 8.39
CA TYR A 140 2.10 4.85 8.09
C TYR A 140 1.99 4.18 6.72
N PHE A 141 3.02 4.35 5.89
CA PHE A 141 3.10 3.80 4.54
C PHE A 141 4.30 2.85 4.42
N ASP A 142 4.02 1.57 4.19
CA ASP A 142 5.04 0.53 4.07
C ASP A 142 5.39 0.23 2.61
N GLY A 143 6.63 -0.19 2.39
CA GLY A 143 7.09 -0.72 1.11
C GLY A 143 6.90 0.25 -0.06
N PRO A 144 7.26 1.54 0.02
CA PRO A 144 7.15 2.49 -1.08
C PRO A 144 8.25 2.27 -2.11
N ASN A 145 8.34 1.06 -2.58
CA ASN A 145 9.36 0.64 -3.47
C ASN A 145 8.78 -0.41 -4.42
N PHE A 146 9.68 -0.91 -5.21
CA PHE A 146 9.47 -1.30 -6.55
C PHE A 146 10.29 -2.59 -6.58
N TYR A 147 9.61 -3.72 -6.38
CA TYR A 147 10.27 -4.99 -6.00
C TYR A 147 10.86 -5.73 -7.22
N SER A 148 10.51 -5.31 -8.43
CA SER A 148 11.07 -5.83 -9.69
C SER A 148 11.01 -4.77 -10.80
N PHE A 149 11.73 -4.98 -11.90
CA PHE A 149 11.69 -4.16 -13.11
C PHE A 149 10.33 -4.29 -13.79
N CYS A 150 9.73 -3.15 -14.17
CA CYS A 150 8.40 -3.14 -14.78
C CYS A 150 8.48 -2.59 -16.20
N PHE A 151 7.99 -3.39 -17.14
CA PHE A 151 7.95 -3.11 -18.58
C PHE A 151 6.53 -2.87 -19.07
N CYS A 152 5.61 -2.49 -18.16
CA CYS A 152 4.25 -2.12 -18.55
C CYS A 152 4.23 -0.82 -19.37
N LYS A 153 3.13 -0.56 -20.08
CA LYS A 153 2.97 0.64 -20.91
C LYS A 153 3.24 1.94 -20.15
N HIS A 154 2.89 2.02 -18.87
CA HIS A 154 3.10 3.22 -18.07
C HIS A 154 4.58 3.44 -17.73
N CYS A 155 5.31 2.38 -17.35
CA CYS A 155 6.74 2.49 -17.05
C CYS A 155 7.57 2.82 -18.30
N LYS A 156 7.26 2.18 -19.43
CA LYS A 156 7.89 2.48 -20.72
C LYS A 156 7.65 3.94 -21.13
N ARG A 157 6.40 4.39 -21.08
CA ARG A 157 6.03 5.78 -21.40
C ARG A 157 6.76 6.79 -20.52
N LEU A 158 6.70 6.64 -19.18
CA LEU A 158 7.36 7.57 -18.26
C LEU A 158 8.88 7.61 -18.48
N PHE A 159 9.50 6.47 -18.83
CA PHE A 159 10.93 6.41 -19.13
C PHE A 159 11.27 7.15 -20.42
N TYR A 160 10.51 6.90 -21.49
CA TYR A 160 10.70 7.58 -22.76
C TYR A 160 10.49 9.09 -22.64
N GLU A 161 9.40 9.53 -21.99
CA GLU A 161 9.11 10.95 -21.75
C GLU A 161 10.25 11.66 -21.01
N ARG A 162 10.96 10.93 -20.14
CA ARG A 162 12.03 11.50 -19.33
C ARG A 162 13.38 11.52 -20.03
N TYR A 163 13.75 10.44 -20.71
CA TYR A 163 15.09 10.23 -21.23
C TYR A 163 15.20 10.32 -22.75
N GLY A 164 14.08 10.34 -23.47
CA GLY A 164 14.02 10.47 -24.92
C GLY A 164 14.36 9.20 -25.71
N PHE A 165 14.43 8.04 -25.05
CA PHE A 165 14.67 6.75 -25.69
C PHE A 165 13.91 5.61 -25.00
N GLU A 166 13.79 4.48 -25.69
CA GLU A 166 13.04 3.31 -25.21
C GLU A 166 13.69 2.66 -23.98
N LEU A 167 12.86 2.18 -23.05
CA LEU A 167 13.31 1.46 -21.86
C LEU A 167 14.05 0.16 -22.25
N PRO A 168 15.37 0.02 -21.97
CA PRO A 168 16.12 -1.16 -22.36
C PRO A 168 15.63 -2.42 -21.63
N VAL A 169 15.47 -3.52 -22.37
CA VAL A 169 15.08 -4.83 -21.79
C VAL A 169 16.18 -5.43 -20.94
N LYS A 170 17.43 -5.27 -21.38
CA LYS A 170 18.63 -5.64 -20.62
C LYS A 170 19.17 -4.38 -19.98
N LEU A 171 19.09 -4.31 -18.66
CA LEU A 171 19.63 -3.20 -17.90
C LEU A 171 21.05 -3.53 -17.46
N SER A 172 21.97 -2.57 -17.61
CA SER A 172 23.38 -2.70 -17.24
C SER A 172 23.86 -1.48 -16.47
N TRP A 173 24.89 -1.68 -15.64
CA TRP A 173 25.62 -0.59 -15.01
C TRP A 173 26.58 0.10 -15.99
N ASP A 174 27.06 -0.62 -17.00
CA ASP A 174 28.08 -0.15 -17.95
C ASP A 174 27.54 0.95 -18.87
N ASP A 175 26.31 0.79 -19.37
CA ASP A 175 25.62 1.75 -20.25
C ASP A 175 24.76 2.77 -19.50
N ARG A 176 24.81 2.73 -18.16
CA ARG A 176 24.03 3.57 -17.23
C ARG A 176 22.52 3.34 -17.22
N SER A 177 21.98 2.43 -18.02
CA SER A 177 20.52 2.19 -18.10
C SER A 177 19.92 1.78 -16.76
N MET A 178 20.68 1.01 -15.96
CA MET A 178 20.29 0.61 -14.62
C MET A 178 20.14 1.80 -13.66
N GLN A 179 21.09 2.74 -13.69
CA GLN A 179 21.13 3.93 -12.85
C GLN A 179 19.98 4.89 -13.20
N LEU A 180 19.73 5.09 -14.49
CA LEU A 180 18.62 5.92 -14.97
C LEU A 180 17.28 5.32 -14.51
N PHE A 181 17.12 4.01 -14.63
CA PHE A 181 15.91 3.32 -14.19
C PHE A 181 15.67 3.45 -12.68
N PHE A 182 16.70 3.26 -11.84
CA PHE A 182 16.59 3.43 -10.39
C PHE A 182 16.28 4.88 -10.00
N ARG A 183 16.95 5.86 -10.64
CA ARG A 183 16.67 7.29 -10.42
C ARG A 183 15.21 7.60 -10.70
N GLN A 184 14.70 7.16 -11.85
CA GLN A 184 13.32 7.42 -12.20
C GLN A 184 12.33 6.81 -11.22
N ARG A 185 12.57 5.59 -10.74
CA ARG A 185 11.70 4.95 -9.76
C ARG A 185 11.68 5.66 -8.43
N SER A 186 12.86 6.10 -7.96
CA SER A 186 12.96 6.87 -6.72
C SER A 186 12.12 8.15 -6.81
N GLU A 187 12.24 8.89 -7.91
CA GLU A 187 11.48 10.13 -8.09
C GLU A 187 9.98 9.90 -8.32
N GLU A 188 9.59 8.81 -8.98
CA GLU A 188 8.18 8.47 -9.12
C GLU A 188 7.54 8.05 -7.79
N VAL A 189 8.28 7.36 -6.93
CA VAL A 189 7.88 7.08 -5.55
C VAL A 189 7.73 8.38 -4.75
N GLU A 190 8.71 9.28 -4.86
CA GLU A 190 8.67 10.58 -4.17
C GLU A 190 7.44 11.40 -4.59
N LYS A 191 7.18 11.52 -5.90
CA LYS A 191 5.98 12.19 -6.41
C LYS A 191 4.70 11.58 -5.85
N PHE A 192 4.64 10.26 -5.80
CA PHE A 192 3.47 9.58 -5.27
C PHE A 192 3.28 9.86 -3.77
N PHE A 193 4.35 9.85 -2.98
CA PHE A 193 4.30 10.25 -1.57
C PHE A 193 3.83 11.68 -1.35
N LEU A 194 4.38 12.62 -2.11
CA LEU A 194 3.95 14.03 -2.04
C LEU A 194 2.47 14.16 -2.40
N SER A 195 1.97 13.35 -3.33
CA SER A 195 0.54 13.31 -3.65
C SER A 195 -0.31 12.75 -2.51
N LEU A 196 0.15 11.72 -1.78
CA LEU A 196 -0.56 11.17 -0.62
C LEU A 196 -0.62 12.18 0.54
N ASN A 197 0.47 12.91 0.77
CA ASN A 197 0.47 13.97 1.78
C ASN A 197 -0.55 15.08 1.46
N LYS A 198 -0.79 15.38 0.18
CA LYS A 198 -1.87 16.32 -0.20
C LYS A 198 -3.25 15.77 0.13
N GLU A 199 -3.49 14.47 -0.08
CA GLU A 199 -4.76 13.82 0.29
C GLU A 199 -4.99 13.89 1.80
N ILE A 200 -3.96 13.59 2.60
CA ILE A 200 -4.02 13.60 4.07
C ILE A 200 -4.31 15.00 4.62
N LYS A 201 -3.69 16.04 4.05
CA LYS A 201 -3.83 17.42 4.53
C LYS A 201 -5.05 18.16 3.98
N ALA A 202 -5.82 17.55 3.08
CA ALA A 202 -6.99 18.17 2.45
C ALA A 202 -8.29 17.92 3.20
N VAL A 203 -8.23 17.23 4.34
CA VAL A 203 -9.33 16.94 5.26
C VAL A 203 -9.09 17.75 6.53
#